data_AF-A0A1H4YIU9-F1
#
_entry.id   AF-A0A1H4YIU9-F1
#
_cell.length_a   1.000
_cell.length_b   1.000
_cell.length_c   1.000
_cell.angle_alpha   90.00
_cell.angle_beta   90.00
_cell.angle_gamma   90.00
#
_symmetry.space_group_name_H-M   'P 1'
#
loop_
_entity.id
_entity.type
_entity.pdbx_description
1 polymer ?
#
loop_
_entity_poly.entity_id
_entity_poly.type
_entity_poly.pdbx_seq_one_letter_code
_entity_poly.pdbx_strand_id
1 'polypeptide(L)'
;MDTSDLERAVREYAAVLSEAAEADLAAPVGERTVGGLTGELAARASALAGALGAAAGPDGAPGPPDAYGGGFDLPFRRALRRLAAAAGAAPSDPGTERELADLTGAVEDGAGALTRALGLG
;
A
#
# COMPACT_ATOMS: atom_id res chain seq x y z
N MET A 1 -6.09 -18.35 -1.30
CA MET A 1 -5.09 -17.70 -0.43
C MET A 1 -5.81 -16.87 0.64
N ASP A 2 -5.31 -16.87 1.88
CA ASP A 2 -5.88 -16.05 2.96
C ASP A 2 -5.38 -14.60 2.81
N THR A 3 -6.30 -13.64 2.69
CA THR A 3 -5.96 -12.21 2.56
C THR A 3 -5.47 -11.61 3.88
N SER A 4 -5.52 -12.36 4.98
CA SER A 4 -5.08 -11.95 6.31
C SER A 4 -3.61 -11.51 6.36
N ASP A 5 -2.72 -12.17 5.60
CA ASP A 5 -1.29 -11.80 5.54
C ASP A 5 -1.09 -10.44 4.87
N LEU A 6 -1.78 -10.19 3.76
CA LEU A 6 -1.78 -8.89 3.10
C LEU A 6 -2.34 -7.82 4.04
N GLU A 7 -3.45 -8.09 4.73
CA GLU A 7 -4.01 -7.14 5.69
C GLU A 7 -3.06 -6.82 6.85
N ARG A 8 -2.32 -7.81 7.35
CA ARG A 8 -1.33 -7.63 8.41
C ARG A 8 -0.17 -6.75 7.92
N ALA A 9 0.44 -7.11 6.79
CA ALA A 9 1.54 -6.34 6.20
C ALA A 9 1.16 -4.88 5.95
N VAL A 10 -0.06 -4.65 5.45
CA VAL A 10 -0.59 -3.32 5.22
C VAL A 10 -0.78 -2.52 6.50
N ARG A 11 -1.29 -3.14 7.57
CA ARG A 11 -1.43 -2.46 8.87
C ARG A 11 -0.09 -2.04 9.42
N GLU A 12 0.92 -2.90 9.32
CA GLU A 12 2.28 -2.59 9.75
C GLU A 12 2.88 -1.44 8.95
N TYR A 13 2.81 -1.50 7.61
CA TYR A 13 3.27 -0.42 6.74
C TYR A 13 2.57 0.91 7.02
N ALA A 14 1.24 0.87 7.16
CA ALA A 14 0.45 2.06 7.39
C ALA A 14 0.60 2.65 8.80
N ALA A 15 1.01 1.85 9.78
CA ALA A 15 1.37 2.33 11.11
C ALA A 15 2.69 3.09 11.07
N VAL A 16 3.68 2.57 10.35
CA VAL A 16 4.97 3.28 10.15
C VAL A 16 4.75 4.59 9.38
N LEU A 17 3.92 4.56 8.34
CA LEU A 17 3.62 5.75 7.54
C LEU A 17 2.78 6.79 8.30
N SER A 18 1.94 6.39 9.27
CA SER A 18 1.17 7.35 10.08
C SER A 18 2.02 8.14 11.07
N GLU A 19 3.23 7.66 11.37
CA GLU A 19 4.22 8.39 12.18
C GLU A 19 5.10 9.33 11.33
N ALA A 20 5.00 9.25 9.99
CA ALA A 20 5.81 10.05 9.08
C ALA A 20 5.20 11.45 8.89
N ALA A 21 6.04 12.49 9.01
CA ALA A 21 5.69 13.84 8.62
C ALA A 21 5.83 14.03 7.10
N GLU A 22 5.28 15.11 6.56
CA GLU A 22 5.37 15.42 5.12
C GLU A 22 6.84 15.52 4.63
N ALA A 23 7.73 16.04 5.47
CA ALA A 23 9.17 16.11 5.17
C ALA A 23 9.83 14.73 5.03
N ASP A 24 9.31 13.73 5.76
CA ASP A 24 9.83 12.37 5.77
C ASP A 24 9.50 11.61 4.47
N LEU A 25 8.53 12.08 3.69
CA LEU A 25 8.19 11.50 2.40
C LEU A 25 9.31 11.63 1.37
N ALA A 26 10.17 12.64 1.53
CA ALA A 26 11.36 12.84 0.72
C ALA A 26 12.56 12.00 1.21
N ALA A 27 12.44 11.32 2.36
CA ALA A 27 13.51 10.49 2.90
C ALA A 27 13.86 9.36 1.91
N PRO A 28 15.16 9.11 1.67
CA PRO A 28 15.58 8.11 0.72
C PRO A 28 15.37 6.69 1.26
N VAL A 29 14.88 5.81 0.38
CA VAL A 29 14.71 4.38 0.56
C VAL A 29 15.39 3.69 -0.63
N GLY A 30 16.69 3.40 -0.50
CA GLY A 30 17.51 2.93 -1.62
C GLY A 30 17.61 4.01 -2.72
N GLU A 31 17.19 3.68 -3.94
CA GLU A 31 17.14 4.62 -5.08
C GLU A 31 15.83 5.43 -5.17
N ARG A 32 14.89 5.18 -4.25
CA ARG A 32 13.55 5.80 -4.23
C ARG A 32 13.40 6.68 -2.99
N THR A 33 12.26 7.37 -2.87
CA THR A 33 11.85 8.05 -1.63
C THR A 33 10.75 7.25 -0.93
N VAL A 34 10.49 7.53 0.35
CA VAL A 34 9.34 6.97 1.09
C VAL A 34 8.03 7.20 0.32
N GLY A 35 7.80 8.42 -0.16
CA GLY A 35 6.61 8.76 -0.96
C GLY A 35 6.56 8.02 -2.30
N GLY A 36 7.70 7.88 -2.98
CA GLY A 36 7.80 7.13 -4.24
C GLY A 36 7.50 5.64 -4.08
N LEU A 37 8.09 5.00 -3.06
CA LEU A 37 7.81 3.61 -2.72
C LEU A 37 6.34 3.39 -2.37
N THR A 38 5.77 4.26 -1.53
CA THR A 38 4.35 4.20 -1.14
C THR A 38 3.44 4.32 -2.37
N GLY A 39 3.74 5.26 -3.26
CA GLY A 39 2.99 5.47 -4.50
C GLY A 39 3.02 4.26 -5.44
N GLU A 40 4.19 3.64 -5.61
CA GLU A 40 4.34 2.42 -6.43
C GLU A 40 3.52 1.25 -5.86
N LEU A 41 3.57 1.02 -4.56
CA LEU A 41 2.80 -0.04 -3.91
C LEU A 41 1.29 0.22 -4.04
N ALA A 42 0.84 1.46 -3.86
CA ALA A 42 -0.57 1.83 -4.05
C ALA A 42 -1.04 1.64 -5.51
N ALA A 43 -0.20 2.00 -6.49
CA ALA A 43 -0.50 1.82 -7.90
C ALA A 43 -0.59 0.32 -8.26
N ARG A 44 0.36 -0.49 -7.76
CA ARG A 44 0.38 -1.93 -7.98
C ARG A 44 -0.84 -2.61 -7.35
N ALA A 45 -1.20 -2.24 -6.12
CA ALA A 45 -2.42 -2.74 -5.47
C ALA A 45 -3.70 -2.37 -6.25
N SER A 46 -3.80 -1.13 -6.75
CA SER A 46 -4.94 -0.70 -7.56
C SER A 46 -5.03 -1.45 -8.90
N ALA A 47 -3.89 -1.68 -9.56
CA ALA A 47 -3.85 -2.46 -10.81
C ALA A 47 -4.29 -3.91 -10.59
N LEU A 48 -3.80 -4.55 -9.53
CA LEU A 48 -4.21 -5.91 -9.16
C LEU A 48 -5.70 -5.99 -8.82
N ALA A 49 -6.21 -5.01 -8.07
CA ALA A 49 -7.64 -4.92 -7.78
C ALA A 49 -8.47 -4.80 -9.07
N GLY A 50 -8.00 -4.00 -10.04
CA GLY A 50 -8.62 -3.87 -11.36
C GLY A 50 -8.62 -5.18 -12.15
N ALA A 51 -7.50 -5.91 -12.13
CA ALA A 51 -7.39 -7.23 -12.77
C ALA A 51 -8.35 -8.25 -12.16
N LEU A 52 -8.61 -8.17 -10.86
CA LEU A 52 -9.59 -8.98 -10.13
C LEU A 52 -11.04 -8.52 -10.31
N GLY A 53 -11.29 -7.54 -11.19
CA GLY A 53 -12.64 -7.07 -11.50
C GLY A 53 -13.23 -6.13 -10.45
N ALA A 54 -12.42 -5.55 -9.58
CA ALA A 54 -12.88 -4.47 -8.70
C ALA A 54 -13.32 -3.29 -9.54
N ALA A 55 -14.61 -2.96 -9.48
CA ALA A 55 -15.15 -1.78 -10.14
C ALA A 55 -14.28 -0.56 -9.84
N ALA A 56 -14.06 0.28 -10.85
CA ALA A 56 -13.51 1.63 -10.68
C ALA A 56 -14.41 2.41 -9.71
N GLY A 57 -14.12 2.28 -8.41
CA GLY A 57 -14.55 3.26 -7.43
C GLY A 57 -13.91 4.60 -7.82
N PRO A 58 -14.48 5.75 -7.43
CA PRO A 58 -14.08 7.06 -7.94
C PRO A 58 -12.57 7.29 -7.73
N ASP A 59 -11.82 6.97 -8.78
CA ASP A 59 -10.40 7.22 -8.93
C ASP A 59 -10.30 8.71 -9.27
N GLY A 60 -9.65 9.51 -8.41
CA GLY A 60 -9.13 10.82 -8.83
C GLY A 60 -9.51 12.06 -8.04
N ALA A 61 -10.33 12.01 -6.99
CA ALA A 61 -10.41 13.17 -6.10
C ALA A 61 -9.25 13.11 -5.08
N PRO A 62 -8.24 14.00 -5.13
CA PRO A 62 -7.42 14.20 -3.95
C PRO A 62 -8.39 14.48 -2.79
N GLY A 63 -8.31 13.65 -1.75
CA GLY A 63 -8.98 13.97 -0.50
C GLY A 63 -8.54 15.36 -0.04
N PRO A 64 -9.33 16.07 0.78
CA PRO A 64 -8.87 17.32 1.38
C PRO A 64 -7.46 17.09 1.96
N PRO A 65 -6.51 18.02 1.74
CA PRO A 65 -5.16 17.88 2.25
C PRO A 65 -5.24 17.56 3.73
N ASP A 66 -4.68 16.43 4.13
CA ASP A 66 -4.65 16.05 5.53
C ASP A 66 -3.87 17.13 6.27
N ALA A 67 -4.55 17.84 7.17
CA ALA A 67 -4.00 18.97 7.91
C ALA A 67 -2.81 18.58 8.81
N TYR A 68 -2.54 17.27 8.95
CA TYR A 68 -1.47 16.72 9.78
C TYR A 68 -0.33 16.07 8.98
N GLY A 69 -0.20 16.31 7.68
CA GLY A 69 0.98 15.91 6.90
C GLY A 69 1.02 14.45 6.44
N GLY A 70 -0.02 13.65 6.70
CA GLY A 70 -0.07 12.21 6.39
C GLY A 70 -0.65 11.82 5.02
N GLY A 71 -0.77 12.75 4.06
CA GLY A 71 -1.60 12.66 2.84
C GLY A 71 -1.38 11.46 1.87
N PHE A 72 -0.42 10.57 2.13
CA PHE A 72 -0.12 9.38 1.33
C PHE A 72 -0.66 8.06 1.91
N ASP A 73 -0.93 8.02 3.22
CA ASP A 73 -1.52 6.84 3.87
C ASP A 73 -2.94 6.56 3.38
N LEU A 74 -3.74 7.62 3.19
CA LEU A 74 -5.12 7.50 2.74
C LEU A 74 -5.23 6.87 1.33
N PRO A 75 -4.51 7.35 0.29
CA PRO A 75 -4.47 6.69 -1.02
C PRO A 75 -4.01 5.23 -0.94
N PHE A 76 -2.97 4.94 -0.16
CA PHE A 76 -2.42 3.59 0.00
C PHE A 76 -3.44 2.63 0.65
N ARG A 77 -4.00 3.01 1.80
CA ARG A 77 -5.07 2.24 2.48
C ARG A 77 -6.28 2.02 1.58
N ARG A 78 -6.64 3.01 0.76
CA ARG A 78 -7.79 2.91 -0.16
C ARG A 78 -7.53 1.89 -1.26
N ALA A 79 -6.36 1.95 -1.91
CA ALA A 79 -5.96 0.99 -2.93
C ALA A 79 -6.00 -0.45 -2.41
N LEU A 80 -5.54 -0.66 -1.18
CA LEU A 80 -5.46 -1.98 -0.57
C LEU A 80 -6.79 -2.51 -0.06
N ARG A 81 -7.67 -1.65 0.49
CA ARG A 81 -9.06 -2.06 0.78
C ARG A 81 -9.78 -2.53 -0.47
N ARG A 82 -9.56 -1.85 -1.60
CA ARG A 82 -10.13 -2.23 -2.89
C ARG A 82 -9.58 -3.58 -3.35
N LEU A 83 -8.27 -3.80 -3.20
CA LEU A 83 -7.64 -5.08 -3.49
C LEU A 83 -8.17 -6.21 -2.61
N ALA A 84 -8.24 -6.03 -1.29
CA ALA A 84 -8.73 -7.05 -0.36
C ALA A 84 -10.19 -7.43 -0.66
N ALA A 85 -11.05 -6.45 -0.96
CA ALA A 85 -12.43 -6.70 -1.37
C ALA A 85 -12.51 -7.48 -2.70
N ALA A 86 -11.64 -7.17 -3.66
CA ALA A 86 -11.57 -7.86 -4.95
C ALA A 86 -11.07 -9.30 -4.79
N ALA A 87 -10.00 -9.49 -4.04
CA ALA A 87 -9.41 -10.80 -3.75
C ALA A 87 -10.39 -11.72 -3.00
N GLY A 88 -11.17 -11.17 -2.06
CA GLY A 88 -12.21 -11.94 -1.37
C GLY A 88 -13.41 -12.34 -2.24
N ALA A 89 -13.62 -11.67 -3.38
CA ALA A 89 -14.71 -11.94 -4.31
C ALA A 89 -14.27 -12.74 -5.55
N ALA A 90 -12.97 -12.76 -5.86
CA ALA A 90 -12.42 -13.42 -7.03
C ALA A 90 -12.26 -14.94 -6.80
N PRO A 91 -12.40 -15.76 -7.85
CA PRO A 91 -12.03 -17.17 -7.77
C PRO A 91 -10.51 -17.31 -7.57
N SER A 92 -10.11 -18.17 -6.63
CA SER A 92 -8.69 -18.45 -6.35
C SER A 92 -8.04 -19.19 -7.51
N ASP A 93 -7.32 -18.46 -8.37
CA ASP A 93 -6.44 -19.04 -9.38
C ASP A 93 -4.96 -18.86 -8.99
N PRO A 94 -4.05 -19.78 -9.41
CA PRO A 94 -2.64 -19.75 -9.00
C PRO A 94 -1.86 -18.50 -9.42
N GLY A 95 -2.30 -17.79 -10.47
CA GLY A 95 -1.67 -16.56 -10.93
C GLY A 95 -1.94 -15.42 -9.97
N THR A 96 -3.21 -15.23 -9.63
CA THR A 96 -3.66 -14.25 -8.63
C THR A 96 -3.02 -14.47 -7.27
N GLU A 97 -2.96 -15.72 -6.80
CA GLU A 97 -2.35 -16.05 -5.51
C GLU A 97 -0.86 -15.67 -5.47
N ARG A 98 -0.14 -15.89 -6.57
CA ARG A 98 1.27 -15.49 -6.68
C ARG A 98 1.43 -13.97 -6.69
N GLU A 99 0.60 -13.24 -7.42
CA GLU A 99 0.66 -11.77 -7.46
C GLU A 99 0.32 -11.13 -6.10
N LEU A 100 -0.63 -11.70 -5.36
CA LEU A 100 -0.96 -11.30 -3.99
C LEU A 100 0.20 -11.58 -3.02
N ALA A 101 0.85 -12.74 -3.13
CA ALA A 101 2.03 -13.07 -2.33
C ALA A 101 3.20 -12.12 -2.61
N ASP A 102 3.48 -11.86 -3.88
CA ASP A 102 4.55 -10.93 -4.30
C ASP A 102 4.28 -9.50 -3.82
N LEU A 103 3.01 -9.06 -3.83
CA LEU A 103 2.64 -7.75 -3.28
C LEU A 103 2.78 -7.72 -1.76
N THR A 104 2.37 -8.79 -1.07
CA THR A 104 2.48 -8.88 0.40
C THR A 104 3.94 -8.75 0.83
N GLY A 105 4.85 -9.52 0.22
CA GLY A 105 6.28 -9.40 0.49
C GLY A 105 6.83 -8.01 0.21
N ALA A 106 6.41 -7.37 -0.89
CA ALA A 106 6.84 -6.00 -1.20
C ALA A 106 6.35 -4.96 -0.17
N VAL A 107 5.18 -5.16 0.43
CA VAL A 107 4.66 -4.31 1.50
C VAL A 107 5.42 -4.54 2.81
N GLU A 108 5.71 -5.79 3.18
CA GLU A 108 6.52 -6.11 4.37
C GLU A 108 7.94 -5.56 4.26
N ASP A 109 8.61 -5.79 3.13
CA ASP A 109 9.94 -5.24 2.84
C ASP A 109 9.91 -3.70 2.87
N GLY A 110 8.86 -3.12 2.31
CA GLY A 110 8.63 -1.68 2.30
C GLY A 110 8.50 -1.12 3.72
N ALA A 111 7.76 -1.81 4.60
CA ALA A 111 7.59 -1.37 6.00
C ALA A 111 8.94 -1.36 6.72
N GLY A 112 9.74 -2.42 6.57
CA GLY A 112 11.09 -2.47 7.14
C GLY A 112 12.06 -1.44 6.54
N ALA A 113 11.85 -1.05 5.29
CA ALA A 113 12.64 0.00 4.64
C ALA A 113 12.23 1.41 5.13
N LEU A 114 10.93 1.67 5.31
CA LEU A 114 10.41 2.91 5.91
C LEU A 114 10.90 3.06 7.34
N THR A 115 10.75 2.04 8.20
CA THR A 115 11.21 2.09 9.59
C THR A 115 12.68 2.51 9.69
N ARG A 116 13.53 1.98 8.81
CA ARG A 116 14.96 2.36 8.76
C ARG A 116 15.19 3.78 8.24
N ALA A 117 14.47 4.18 7.19
CA ALA A 117 14.60 5.53 6.63
C ALA A 117 14.11 6.62 7.60
N LEU A 118 13.11 6.31 8.41
CA LEU A 118 12.52 7.20 9.41
C LEU A 118 13.21 7.14 10.79
N GLY A 119 14.16 6.22 10.97
CA GLY A 119 14.85 6.04 12.26
C GLY A 119 13.94 5.53 13.39
N LEU A 120 12.90 4.77 13.06
CA LEU A 120 11.89 4.27 14.00
C LEU A 120 12.25 2.89 14.61
N GLY A 121 13.54 2.55 14.75
CA GLY A 121 14.00 1.24 15.21
C GLY A 121 15.34 1.25 15.92
#